data_AF-A0A8H6BY57-F1
#
_entry.id   AF-A0A8H6BY57-F1
#
_cell.length_a   1.000
_cell.length_b   1.000
_cell.length_c   1.000
_cell.angle_alpha   90.00
_cell.angle_beta   90.00
_cell.angle_gamma   90.00
#
_symmetry.space_group_name_H-M   'P 1'
#
loop_
_entity.id
_entity.type
_entity.pdbx_description
1 polymer ?
#
loop_
_entity_poly.entity_id
_entity_poly.type
_entity_poly.pdbx_seq_one_letter_code
_entity_poly.pdbx_strand_id
1 'polypeptide(L)'
;MSNILSVFNPPPSRPYPPSPDELQSECLPCTAIQSIVAIGGGLYLSSPNQFKDKTTGKIDVTKNPLWWQRSVRGAGIILFGLGAYRAGEVVQILYRKRFG
;
A
#
# COMPACT_ATOMS: atom_id res chain seq x y z
N MET A 1 10.37 -2.59 -17.51
CA MET A 1 9.63 -2.56 -18.79
C MET A 1 10.12 -3.74 -19.60
N SER A 2 9.23 -4.67 -19.95
CA SER A 2 9.59 -5.87 -20.71
C SER A 2 9.52 -5.55 -22.19
N ASN A 3 10.59 -5.83 -22.93
CA ASN A 3 10.68 -5.61 -24.37
C ASN A 3 10.94 -6.95 -25.05
N ILE A 4 10.36 -7.22 -26.23
CA ILE A 4 10.58 -8.48 -26.96
C ILE A 4 12.08 -8.71 -27.26
N LEU A 5 12.86 -7.63 -27.39
CA LEU A 5 14.32 -7.67 -27.50
C LEU A 5 15.04 -8.27 -26.29
N SER A 6 14.45 -8.21 -25.09
CA SER A 6 15.06 -8.77 -23.88
C SER A 6 14.95 -10.29 -23.78
N VAL A 7 14.23 -10.94 -24.70
CA VAL A 7 14.22 -12.40 -24.85
C VAL A 7 15.45 -12.88 -25.60
N PHE A 8 15.87 -12.12 -26.62
CA PHE A 8 16.99 -12.48 -27.49
C PHE A 8 18.34 -11.89 -27.02
N ASN A 9 18.30 -10.82 -26.22
CA ASN A 9 19.46 -10.30 -25.49
C ASN A 9 19.07 -10.11 -24.02
N PRO A 10 19.11 -11.18 -23.21
CA PRO A 10 18.74 -11.07 -21.81
C PRO A 10 19.67 -10.08 -21.09
N PRO A 11 19.13 -9.27 -20.16
CA PRO A 11 19.98 -8.42 -19.35
C PRO A 11 21.02 -9.26 -18.59
N PRO A 12 22.21 -8.71 -18.33
CA PRO A 12 23.28 -9.43 -17.65
C PRO A 12 22.81 -10.02 -16.33
N SER A 13 23.21 -11.27 -16.06
CA SER A 13 22.88 -11.97 -14.83
C SER A 13 23.35 -11.15 -13.63
N ARG A 14 22.40 -10.76 -12.79
CA ARG A 14 22.67 -10.02 -11.56
C ARG A 14 22.98 -10.99 -10.43
N PRO A 15 23.78 -10.61 -9.43
CA PRO A 15 24.00 -11.44 -8.25
C PRO A 15 22.66 -11.78 -7.58
N TYR A 16 22.45 -13.06 -7.29
CA TYR A 16 21.36 -13.50 -6.42
C TYR A 16 21.94 -13.96 -5.08
N PRO A 17 21.42 -13.47 -3.94
CA PRO A 17 20.35 -12.48 -3.83
C PRO A 17 20.82 -11.07 -4.23
N PRO A 18 19.93 -10.25 -4.83
CA PRO A 18 20.25 -8.84 -5.08
C PRO A 18 20.60 -8.15 -3.76
N SER A 19 21.47 -7.16 -3.82
CA SER A 19 21.77 -6.36 -2.63
C SER A 19 20.47 -5.71 -2.08
N PRO A 20 20.36 -5.47 -0.77
CA PRO A 20 19.18 -4.82 -0.18
C PRO A 20 18.82 -3.51 -0.86
N ASP A 21 19.84 -2.78 -1.34
CA ASP A 21 19.71 -1.48 -1.98
C ASP A 21 19.19 -1.58 -3.42
N GLU A 22 19.59 -2.61 -4.17
CA GLU A 22 19.02 -2.92 -5.49
C GLU A 22 17.57 -3.39 -5.38
N LEU A 23 17.25 -4.26 -4.41
CA LEU A 23 15.89 -4.74 -4.20
C LEU A 23 14.93 -3.59 -3.81
N GLN A 24 15.39 -2.65 -2.97
CA GLN A 24 14.61 -1.48 -2.56
C GLN A 24 14.40 -0.47 -3.70
N SER A 25 15.41 -0.26 -4.54
CA SER A 25 15.32 0.71 -5.63
C SER A 25 14.47 0.20 -6.80
N GLU A 26 14.49 -1.10 -7.10
CA GLU A 26 13.62 -1.70 -8.13
C GLU A 26 12.16 -1.75 -7.71
N CYS A 27 11.89 -1.98 -6.42
CA CYS A 27 10.54 -2.06 -5.89
C CYS A 27 9.96 -0.71 -5.42
N LEU A 28 10.70 0.39 -5.50
CA LEU A 28 10.24 1.73 -5.08
C LEU A 28 8.86 2.11 -5.65
N PRO A 29 8.57 1.98 -6.96
CA PRO A 29 7.24 2.31 -7.48
C PRO A 29 6.16 1.38 -6.92
N CYS A 30 6.47 0.10 -6.69
CA CYS A 30 5.56 -0.86 -6.09
C CYS A 30 5.23 -0.48 -4.64
N THR A 31 6.25 -0.18 -3.83
CA THR A 31 6.10 0.25 -2.43
C THR A 31 5.34 1.58 -2.32
N ALA A 32 5.57 2.51 -3.25
CA ALA A 32 4.85 3.77 -3.31
C ALA A 32 3.36 3.59 -3.62
N ILE A 33 3.00 2.72 -4.56
CA ILE A 33 1.58 2.42 -4.84
C ILE A 33 0.94 1.70 -3.65
N GLN A 34 1.65 0.73 -3.05
CA GLN A 34 1.18 0.03 -1.86
C GLN A 34 0.90 1.00 -0.72
N SER A 35 1.77 1.97 -0.47
CA SER A 35 1.56 2.97 0.59
C SER A 35 0.35 3.84 0.31
N ILE A 36 0.19 4.35 -0.92
CA ILE A 36 -0.97 5.18 -1.33
C ILE A 36 -2.28 4.41 -1.16
N VAL A 37 -2.35 3.18 -1.67
CA VAL A 37 -3.55 2.35 -1.60
C VAL A 37 -3.88 1.99 -0.16
N ALA A 38 -2.88 1.63 0.64
CA ALA A 38 -3.06 1.27 2.04
C ALA A 38 -3.50 2.47 2.89
N ILE A 39 -2.92 3.65 2.67
CA ILE A 39 -3.34 4.89 3.33
C ILE A 39 -4.77 5.26 2.92
N GLY A 40 -5.06 5.33 1.62
CA GLY A 40 -6.37 5.70 1.11
C GLY A 40 -7.46 4.73 1.54
N GLY A 41 -7.22 3.43 1.36
CA GLY A 41 -8.13 2.36 1.79
C GLY A 41 -8.28 2.30 3.30
N GLY A 42 -7.20 2.48 4.05
CA GLY A 42 -7.22 2.48 5.51
C GLY A 42 -8.04 3.64 6.09
N LEU A 43 -7.85 4.86 5.56
CA LEU A 43 -8.66 6.02 5.92
C LEU A 43 -10.14 5.82 5.54
N TYR A 44 -10.42 5.26 4.37
CA TYR A 44 -11.79 4.97 3.95
C TYR A 44 -12.46 3.98 4.91
N LEU A 45 -11.83 2.84 5.19
CA LEU A 45 -12.39 1.78 6.03
C LEU A 45 -12.46 2.13 7.51
N SER A 46 -11.55 2.98 8.01
CA SER A 46 -11.58 3.47 9.40
C SER A 46 -12.70 4.49 9.64
N SER A 47 -13.17 5.16 8.58
CA SER A 47 -14.36 6.00 8.63
C SER A 47 -15.64 5.16 8.83
N PRO A 48 -16.79 5.77 9.15
CA PRO A 48 -18.07 5.05 9.17
C PRO A 48 -18.80 5.06 7.81
N ASN A 49 -18.24 5.69 6.78
CA ASN A 49 -18.97 6.01 5.55
C ASN A 49 -19.40 4.78 4.75
N GLN A 50 -18.62 3.69 4.78
CA GLN A 50 -18.96 2.43 4.12
C GLN A 50 -20.21 1.74 4.70
N PHE A 51 -20.65 2.12 5.91
CA PHE A 51 -21.83 1.57 6.56
C PHE A 51 -23.07 2.45 6.48
N LYS A 52 -22.92 3.67 5.95
CA LYS A 52 -24.04 4.60 5.80
C LYS A 52 -24.87 4.19 4.59
N ASP A 53 -26.19 4.18 4.76
CA ASP A 53 -27.10 4.11 3.64
C ASP A 53 -26.92 5.33 2.72
N LYS A 54 -26.85 5.11 1.40
CA LYS A 54 -26.65 6.18 0.42
C LYS A 54 -27.83 7.16 0.35
N THR A 55 -29.02 6.71 0.72
CA THR A 55 -30.26 7.48 0.63
C THR A 55 -30.55 8.26 1.91
N THR A 56 -30.38 7.62 3.06
CA THR A 56 -30.73 8.21 4.37
C THR A 56 -29.53 8.68 5.17
N GLY A 57 -28.29 8.29 4.81
CA GLY A 57 -27.07 8.64 5.53
C GLY A 57 -26.93 8.00 6.92
N LYS A 58 -27.92 7.20 7.34
CA LYS A 58 -27.98 6.51 8.63
C LYS A 58 -27.28 5.15 8.54
N ILE A 59 -26.76 4.69 9.67
CA ILE A 59 -26.15 3.38 9.80
C ILE A 59 -27.19 2.42 10.35
N ASP A 60 -27.50 1.37 9.58
CA ASP A 60 -28.39 0.29 10.01
C ASP A 60 -27.58 -0.76 10.77
N VAL A 61 -27.80 -0.82 12.08
CA VAL A 61 -27.09 -1.72 13.00
C VAL A 61 -27.58 -3.17 12.89
N THR A 62 -28.76 -3.39 12.32
CA THR A 62 -29.30 -4.72 12.06
C THR A 62 -28.61 -5.34 10.85
N LYS A 63 -28.34 -4.54 9.80
CA LYS A 63 -27.55 -4.97 8.63
C LYS A 63 -26.06 -5.04 8.92
N ASN A 64 -25.53 -4.09 9.68
CA ASN A 64 -24.12 -3.99 10.03
C ASN A 64 -23.97 -4.01 11.56
N PRO A 65 -23.87 -5.17 12.20
CA PRO A 65 -23.74 -5.24 13.65
C PRO A 65 -22.46 -4.57 14.15
N LEU A 66 -22.47 -4.08 15.40
CA LEU A 66 -21.37 -3.29 15.96
C LEU A 66 -20.02 -4.00 15.95
N TRP A 67 -19.99 -5.33 16.16
CA TRP A 67 -18.75 -6.10 16.11
C TRP A 67 -18.13 -6.05 14.71
N TRP A 68 -18.95 -6.18 13.66
CA TRP A 68 -18.51 -6.11 12.26
C TRP A 68 -17.98 -4.72 11.93
N GLN A 69 -18.71 -3.68 12.32
CA GLN A 69 -18.26 -2.30 12.14
C GLN A 69 -16.90 -2.05 12.79
N ARG A 70 -16.70 -2.55 14.01
CA ARG A 70 -15.44 -2.42 14.75
C ARG A 70 -14.31 -3.20 14.07
N SER A 71 -14.56 -4.41 13.57
CA SER A 71 -13.56 -5.21 12.87
C SER A 71 -13.08 -4.55 11.58
N VAL A 72 -14.00 -4.07 10.73
CA VAL A 72 -13.64 -3.38 9.48
C VAL A 72 -12.88 -2.08 9.75
N ARG A 73 -13.32 -1.30 10.74
CA ARG A 73 -12.64 -0.06 11.12
C ARG A 73 -11.26 -0.33 11.71
N GLY A 74 -11.13 -1.37 12.53
CA GLY A 74 -9.85 -1.83 13.07
C GLY A 74 -8.89 -2.26 11.95
N ALA A 75 -9.38 -3.03 10.98
CA ALA A 75 -8.60 -3.40 9.79
C ALA A 75 -8.18 -2.15 8.99
N GLY A 76 -9.06 -1.15 8.86
CA GLY A 76 -8.72 0.14 8.25
C GLY A 76 -7.59 0.88 8.97
N ILE A 77 -7.59 0.92 10.30
CA ILE A 77 -6.51 1.54 11.09
C ILE A 77 -5.19 0.79 10.88
N ILE A 78 -5.21 -0.55 10.90
CA ILE A 78 -4.02 -1.37 10.64
C ILE A 78 -3.48 -1.09 9.23
N LEU A 79 -4.37 -1.04 8.23
CA LEU A 79 -4.00 -0.79 6.85
C LEU A 79 -3.41 0.62 6.68
N PHE A 80 -3.96 1.62 7.35
CA PHE A 80 -3.39 2.97 7.39
C PHE A 80 -1.99 2.97 8.01
N GLY A 81 -1.80 2.28 9.14
CA GLY A 81 -0.48 2.14 9.77
C GLY A 81 0.55 1.45 8.86
N LEU A 82 0.14 0.38 8.17
CA LEU A 82 0.98 -0.29 7.16
C LEU A 82 1.35 0.68 6.03
N GLY A 83 0.39 1.44 5.52
CA GLY A 83 0.63 2.43 4.48
C GLY A 83 1.61 3.53 4.91
N ALA A 84 1.48 4.05 6.13
CA ALA A 84 2.41 5.02 6.69
C ALA A 84 3.83 4.45 6.84
N TYR A 85 3.96 3.19 7.30
CA TYR A 85 5.24 2.50 7.37
C TYR A 85 5.91 2.38 5.99
N ARG A 86 5.17 1.91 4.98
CA ARG A 86 5.66 1.81 3.59
C ARG A 86 6.03 3.17 3.00
N ALA A 87 5.28 4.23 3.31
CA ALA A 87 5.62 5.58 2.90
C ALA A 87 6.97 6.03 3.50
N GLY A 88 7.24 5.67 4.76
CA GLY A 88 8.54 5.90 5.41
C GLY A 88 9.69 5.22 4.66
N GLU A 89 9.52 3.97 4.24
CA GLU A 89 10.52 3.27 3.42
C GLU A 89 10.80 4.01 2.10
N VAL A 90 9.75 4.47 1.41
CA VAL A 90 9.90 5.25 0.17
C VAL A 90 10.68 6.54 0.42
N VAL A 91 10.37 7.28 1.49
CA VAL A 91 11.08 8.51 1.85
C VAL A 91 12.55 8.23 2.16
N GLN A 92 12.86 7.16 2.90
CA GLN A 92 14.24 6.78 3.21
C GLN A 92 15.03 6.45 1.94
N ILE A 93 14.46 5.68 1.01
CA ILE A 93 15.13 5.33 -0.25
C ILE A 93 15.37 6.59 -1.09
N LEU A 94 14.39 7.48 -1.19
CA LEU A 94 14.53 8.75 -1.92
C LEU A 94 15.56 9.68 -1.28
N TYR A 95 15.58 9.76 0.04
CA TYR A 95 16.55 10.58 0.78
C TYR A 95 17.97 10.08 0.54
N ARG A 96 18.21 8.76 0.67
CA ARG A 96 19.50 8.14 0.37
C ARG A 96 19.91 8.36 -1.08
N LYS A 97 19.00 8.23 -2.05
CA LYS A 97 19.31 8.47 -3.47
C LYS A 97 19.69 9.93 -3.76
N ARG A 98 19.18 10.88 -2.98
CA ARG A 98 19.40 12.32 -3.20
C ARG A 98 20.64 12.86 -2.48
N PHE A 99 20.97 12.33 -1.31
CA PHE A 99 22.01 12.87 -0.43
C PHE A 99 23.07 11.86 0.02
N GLY A 100 22.91 10.58 -0.33
CA GLY A 100 23.86 9.51 -0.05
C GLY A 100 24.76 9.19 -1.23
#